data_AF-A0A4S4AAJ3-F1
#
_entry.id   AF-A0A4S4AAJ3-F1
#
_cell.length_a   1.000
_cell.length_b   1.000
_cell.length_c   1.000
_cell.angle_alpha   90.00
_cell.angle_beta   90.00
_cell.angle_gamma   90.00
#
_symmetry.space_group_name_H-M   'P 1'
#
loop_
_entity.id
_entity.type
_entity.pdbx_description
1 polymer ?
#
loop_
_entity_poly.entity_id
_entity_poly.type
_entity_poly.pdbx_seq_one_letter_code
_entity_poly.pdbx_strand_id
1 'polypeptide(L)'
;MPLRELSKEKRVLWVERIFARMSAMYGRLFAEMWVGTDLAEVKDVWADDLAPFCGAQIAWAMEQCKARELPPTLPMFRGLCQQAPRPEVPALPAPKVSRDVALERAKELRRAADRVASRPVGSTAWAETPPASPRGSVWERWIIELAEAGEPRFVAILAQHVGAGVIRAPRALAALEAAGHETDTRAVA
;
A
#
# COMPACT_ATOMS: atom_id res chain seq x y z
N MET A 1 19.35 19.42 4.85
CA MET A 1 18.55 20.04 5.94
C MET A 1 17.14 20.35 5.42
N PRO A 2 16.09 19.71 5.95
CA PRO A 2 14.71 20.04 5.66
C PRO A 2 14.28 21.36 6.32
N LEU A 3 13.30 22.06 5.73
CA LEU A 3 12.86 23.36 6.22
C LEU A 3 12.26 23.31 7.63
N ARG A 4 11.70 22.18 8.07
CA ARG A 4 11.14 21.97 9.43
C ARG A 4 12.16 22.18 10.56
N GLU A 5 13.45 22.12 10.24
CA GLU A 5 14.53 22.38 11.21
C GLU A 5 14.81 23.88 11.38
N LEU A 6 14.20 24.73 10.55
CA LEU A 6 14.24 26.18 10.69
C LEU A 6 13.07 26.67 11.57
N SER A 7 13.26 27.83 12.20
CA SER A 7 12.17 28.52 12.89
C SER A 7 11.04 28.89 11.91
N LYS A 8 9.82 29.12 12.40
CA LYS A 8 8.67 29.46 11.55
C LYS A 8 8.97 30.71 10.70
N GLU A 9 9.56 31.73 11.29
CA GLU A 9 9.91 33.00 10.61
C GLU A 9 10.90 32.74 9.46
N LYS A 10 11.89 31.87 9.68
CA LYS A 10 12.86 31.49 8.63
C LYS A 10 12.21 30.66 7.52
N ARG A 11 11.21 29.83 7.84
CA ARG A 11 10.43 29.09 6.82
C ARG A 11 9.61 30.04 5.95
N VAL A 12 8.96 31.03 6.57
CA VAL A 12 8.21 32.08 5.85
C VAL A 12 9.14 32.87 4.93
N LEU A 13 10.34 33.28 5.40
CA LEU A 13 11.33 33.94 4.55
C LEU A 13 11.80 33.07 3.36
N TRP A 14 11.82 31.75 3.52
CA TRP A 14 12.07 30.84 2.40
C TRP A 14 10.93 30.86 1.38
N VAL A 15 9.68 30.85 1.84
CA VAL A 15 8.49 30.97 0.97
C VAL A 15 8.46 32.31 0.25
N GLU A 16 8.82 33.41 0.92
CA GLU A 16 8.94 34.73 0.28
C GLU A 16 9.88 34.71 -0.93
N ARG A 17 11.02 34.01 -0.82
CA ARG A 17 11.98 33.86 -1.93
C ARG A 17 11.41 33.02 -3.08
N ILE A 18 10.61 32.00 -2.77
CA ILE A 18 9.90 31.19 -3.77
C ILE A 18 8.87 32.06 -4.50
N PHE A 19 8.04 32.79 -3.76
CA PHE A 19 7.01 33.68 -4.31
C PHE A 19 7.64 34.78 -5.16
N ALA A 20 8.71 35.43 -4.70
CA ALA A 20 9.42 36.44 -5.47
C ALA A 20 9.92 35.88 -6.81
N ARG A 21 10.42 34.64 -6.83
CA ARG A 21 10.89 34.00 -8.06
C ARG A 21 9.74 33.56 -8.97
N MET A 22 8.64 33.04 -8.43
CA MET A 22 7.44 32.70 -9.20
C MET A 22 6.80 33.94 -9.82
N SER A 23 6.69 35.04 -9.06
CA SER A 23 6.22 36.34 -9.57
C SER A 23 7.09 36.84 -10.71
N ALA A 24 8.43 36.70 -10.61
CA ALA A 24 9.33 37.09 -11.70
C ALA A 24 9.22 36.19 -12.94
N MET A 25 8.91 34.90 -12.77
CA MET A 25 8.79 33.94 -13.88
C MET A 25 7.44 34.04 -14.62
N TYR A 26 6.34 34.14 -13.88
CA TYR A 26 4.99 34.05 -14.41
C TYR A 26 4.27 35.42 -14.50
N GLY A 27 4.84 36.45 -13.88
CA GLY A 27 4.29 37.81 -13.89
C GLY A 27 2.85 37.85 -13.38
N ARG A 28 1.98 38.48 -14.17
CA ARG A 28 0.56 38.70 -13.85
C ARG A 28 -0.18 37.40 -13.50
N LEU A 29 0.12 36.29 -14.17
CA LEU A 29 -0.59 35.01 -13.95
C LEU A 29 -0.45 34.51 -12.51
N PHE A 30 0.72 34.70 -11.89
CA PHE A 30 0.92 34.31 -10.50
C PHE A 30 0.27 35.30 -9.54
N ALA A 31 0.30 36.60 -9.85
CA ALA A 31 -0.34 37.62 -9.03
C ALA A 31 -1.88 37.43 -8.97
N GLU A 32 -2.49 37.05 -10.09
CA GLU A 32 -3.95 36.83 -10.20
C GLU A 32 -4.46 35.69 -9.32
N MET A 33 -3.63 34.67 -9.02
CA MET A 33 -4.02 33.54 -8.17
C MET A 33 -4.39 33.95 -6.73
N TRP A 34 -3.89 35.10 -6.28
CA TRP A 34 -3.99 35.52 -4.88
C TRP A 34 -4.92 36.72 -4.67
N VAL A 35 -5.61 37.18 -5.73
CA VAL A 35 -6.56 38.30 -5.64
C VAL A 35 -7.70 37.92 -4.69
N GLY A 36 -7.93 38.77 -3.67
CA GLY A 36 -8.98 38.54 -2.67
C GLY A 36 -8.61 37.56 -1.56
N THR A 37 -7.34 37.12 -1.46
CA THR A 37 -6.85 36.23 -0.40
C THR A 37 -5.91 36.97 0.56
N ASP A 38 -5.81 36.52 1.81
CA ASP A 38 -4.77 36.97 2.73
C ASP A 38 -3.43 36.32 2.37
N LEU A 39 -2.56 37.10 1.74
CA LEU A 39 -1.25 36.61 1.29
C LEU A 39 -0.35 36.17 2.45
N ALA A 40 -0.53 36.72 3.65
CA ALA A 40 0.23 36.30 4.82
C ALA A 40 -0.20 34.89 5.26
N GLU A 41 -1.50 34.63 5.32
CA GLU A 41 -2.05 33.30 5.61
C GLU A 41 -1.62 32.28 4.55
N VAL A 42 -1.69 32.64 3.26
CA VAL A 42 -1.23 31.78 2.16
C VAL A 42 0.24 31.37 2.35
N LYS A 43 1.11 32.32 2.69
CA LYS A 43 2.55 32.05 2.87
C LYS A 43 2.82 31.20 4.11
N ASP A 44 2.05 31.39 5.17
CA ASP A 44 2.11 30.55 6.37
C ASP A 44 1.75 29.09 6.03
N VAL A 45 0.66 28.86 5.28
CA VAL A 45 0.27 27.53 4.82
C VAL A 45 1.35 26.90 3.93
N TRP A 46 1.91 27.68 3.00
CA TRP A 46 3.05 27.21 2.19
C TRP A 46 4.27 26.82 3.04
N ALA A 47 4.57 27.58 4.11
CA ALA A 47 5.72 27.33 4.97
C ALA A 47 5.56 26.04 5.79
N ASP A 48 4.33 25.70 6.17
CA ASP A 48 4.02 24.45 6.86
C ASP A 48 4.02 23.24 5.91
N ASP A 49 3.39 23.35 4.74
CA ASP A 49 3.35 22.26 3.76
C ASP A 49 4.72 21.95 3.14
N LEU A 50 5.59 22.97 3.02
CA LEU A 50 6.94 22.80 2.50
C LEU A 50 7.97 22.42 3.59
N ALA A 51 7.58 22.41 4.86
CA ALA A 51 8.46 22.07 5.99
C ALA A 51 9.21 20.72 5.82
N PRO A 52 8.60 19.66 5.27
CA PRO A 52 9.28 18.36 5.13
C PRO A 52 10.44 18.34 4.13
N PHE A 53 10.47 19.29 3.18
CA PHE A 53 11.41 19.26 2.05
C PHE A 53 12.69 20.03 2.35
N CYS A 54 13.79 19.61 1.72
CA CYS A 54 15.06 20.32 1.79
C CYS A 54 15.23 21.31 0.62
N GLY A 55 16.18 22.24 0.77
CA GLY A 55 16.47 23.25 -0.25
C GLY A 55 16.79 22.68 -1.64
N ALA A 56 17.43 21.50 -1.72
CA ALA A 56 17.71 20.84 -3.00
C ALA A 56 16.44 20.37 -3.72
N GLN A 57 15.46 19.84 -2.98
CA GLN A 57 14.17 19.43 -3.55
C GLN A 57 13.36 20.63 -4.04
N ILE A 58 13.37 21.73 -3.27
CA ILE A 58 12.73 22.99 -3.66
C ILE A 58 13.39 23.59 -4.89
N ALA A 59 14.72 23.60 -4.95
CA ALA A 59 15.46 24.07 -6.12
C ALA A 59 15.13 23.23 -7.37
N TRP A 60 15.08 21.90 -7.22
CA TRP A 60 14.67 21.01 -8.31
C TRP A 60 13.24 21.30 -8.79
N ALA A 61 12.29 21.48 -7.86
CA ALA A 61 10.92 21.85 -8.20
C ALA A 61 10.83 23.20 -8.93
N MET A 62 11.62 24.19 -8.52
CA MET A 62 11.72 25.48 -9.21
C MET A 62 12.26 25.36 -10.63
N GLU A 63 13.20 24.45 -10.89
CA GLU A 63 13.67 24.16 -12.25
C GLU A 63 12.57 23.51 -13.09
N GLN A 64 11.78 22.58 -12.53
CA GLN A 64 10.63 21.99 -13.24
C GLN A 64 9.54 23.02 -13.57
N CYS A 65 9.40 24.07 -12.76
CA CYS A 65 8.46 25.15 -13.02
C CYS A 65 8.77 25.89 -14.33
N LYS A 66 10.04 26.01 -14.72
CA LYS A 66 10.43 26.73 -15.96
C LYS A 66 9.89 26.10 -17.24
N ALA A 67 9.59 24.80 -17.22
CA ALA A 67 9.01 24.09 -18.36
C ALA A 67 7.48 24.20 -18.41
N ARG A 68 6.84 24.90 -17.46
CA ARG A 68 5.38 25.03 -17.36
C ARG A 68 4.94 26.41 -17.81
N GLU A 69 3.84 26.44 -18.54
CA GLU A 69 3.21 27.69 -19.00
C GLU A 69 2.45 28.42 -17.87
N LEU A 70 1.88 27.65 -16.94
CA LEU A 70 1.09 28.17 -15.83
C LEU A 70 1.81 28.02 -14.48
N PRO A 71 1.65 29.00 -13.57
CA PRO A 71 2.16 28.89 -12.20
C PRO A 71 1.53 27.71 -11.45
N PRO A 72 2.31 26.93 -10.69
CA PRO A 72 1.76 25.84 -9.88
C PRO A 72 1.06 26.36 -8.62
N THR A 73 -0.03 25.69 -8.23
CA THR A 73 -0.61 25.83 -6.88
C THR A 73 0.26 25.11 -5.83
N LEU A 74 0.00 25.33 -4.53
CA LEU A 74 0.74 24.66 -3.45
C LEU A 74 0.76 23.12 -3.59
N PRO A 75 -0.37 22.41 -3.80
CA PRO A 75 -0.34 20.95 -3.95
C PRO A 75 0.49 20.51 -5.16
N MET A 76 0.44 21.26 -6.26
CA MET A 76 1.23 20.97 -7.46
C MET A 76 2.72 21.15 -7.19
N PHE A 77 3.11 22.25 -6.54
CA PHE A 77 4.50 22.53 -6.19
C PHE A 77 5.05 21.51 -5.18
N ARG A 78 4.23 21.11 -4.20
CA ARG A 78 4.54 20.01 -3.27
C ARG A 78 4.78 18.69 -4.01
N GLY A 79 3.96 18.38 -5.01
CA GLY A 79 4.15 17.21 -5.87
C GLY A 79 5.48 17.23 -6.61
N LEU A 80 5.89 18.39 -7.14
CA LEU A 80 7.21 18.56 -7.75
C LEU A 80 8.35 18.33 -6.74
N CYS A 81 8.23 18.84 -5.52
CA CYS A 81 9.25 18.62 -4.48
C CYS A 81 9.43 17.12 -4.13
N GLN A 82 8.35 16.32 -4.23
CA GLN A 82 8.39 14.87 -4.00
C GLN A 82 9.05 14.08 -5.14
N GLN A 83 9.00 14.60 -6.37
CA GLN A 83 9.60 13.98 -7.55
C GLN A 83 11.11 14.22 -7.65
N ALA A 84 11.66 15.12 -6.85
CA ALA A 84 13.09 15.40 -6.82
C ALA A 84 13.90 14.10 -6.60
N PRO A 85 14.93 13.84 -7.43
CA PRO A 85 15.77 12.65 -7.29
C PRO A 85 16.29 12.51 -5.86
N ARG A 86 16.13 11.31 -5.30
CA ARG A 86 16.69 11.04 -3.97
C ARG A 86 18.21 11.07 -4.08
N PRO A 87 18.91 11.74 -3.13
CA PRO A 87 20.35 11.68 -3.10
C PRO A 87 20.78 10.22 -3.01
N GLU A 88 21.76 9.84 -3.81
CA GLU A 88 22.30 8.49 -3.81
C GLU A 88 22.95 8.25 -2.45
N VAL A 89 22.28 7.45 -1.60
CA VAL A 89 22.82 7.08 -0.31
C VAL A 89 23.76 5.89 -0.56
N PRO A 90 25.04 5.97 -0.18
CA PRO A 90 25.94 4.84 -0.29
C PRO A 90 25.31 3.61 0.36
N ALA A 91 25.32 2.49 -0.37
CA ALA A 91 24.83 1.24 0.19
C ALA A 91 25.57 0.94 1.49
N LEU A 92 24.84 0.46 2.49
CA LEU A 92 25.47 -0.05 3.71
C LEU A 92 26.49 -1.13 3.31
N PRO A 93 27.66 -1.17 3.96
CA PRO A 93 28.63 -2.22 3.68
C PRO A 93 27.97 -3.59 3.90
N ALA A 94 28.27 -4.53 3.01
CA ALA A 94 27.77 -5.89 3.15
C ALA A 94 28.11 -6.43 4.55
N PRO A 95 27.16 -7.08 5.26
CA PRO A 95 27.45 -7.67 6.55
C PRO A 95 28.68 -8.58 6.45
N LYS A 96 29.65 -8.39 7.36
CA LYS A 96 30.85 -9.24 7.43
C LYS A 96 30.47 -10.60 8.04
N VAL A 97 29.87 -11.45 7.22
CA VAL A 97 29.57 -12.84 7.58
C VAL A 97 30.71 -13.70 7.05
N SER A 98 31.26 -14.58 7.89
CA SER A 98 32.27 -15.54 7.43
C SER A 98 31.68 -16.48 6.37
N ARG A 99 32.53 -16.97 5.46
CA ARG A 99 32.11 -17.88 4.39
C ARG A 99 31.37 -19.11 4.95
N ASP A 100 31.86 -19.65 6.07
CA ASP A 100 31.27 -20.85 6.67
C ASP A 100 29.87 -20.60 7.21
N VAL A 101 29.65 -19.45 7.88
CA VAL A 101 28.33 -19.07 8.37
C VAL A 101 27.36 -18.80 7.21
N ALA A 102 27.84 -18.20 6.12
CA ALA A 102 27.03 -17.99 4.93
C ALA A 102 26.62 -19.31 4.26
N LEU A 103 27.55 -20.27 4.17
CA LEU A 103 27.28 -21.61 3.64
C LEU A 103 26.29 -22.38 4.50
N GLU A 104 26.43 -22.35 5.82
CA GLU A 104 25.48 -23.02 6.72
C GLU A 104 24.06 -22.42 6.60
N ARG A 105 23.93 -21.09 6.59
CA ARG A 105 22.63 -20.43 6.36
C ARG A 105 22.02 -20.80 5.01
N ALA A 106 22.84 -20.90 3.96
CA ALA A 106 22.37 -21.34 2.64
C ALA A 106 21.86 -22.79 2.67
N LYS A 107 22.53 -23.69 3.39
CA LYS A 107 22.07 -25.07 3.59
C LYS A 107 20.77 -25.12 4.39
N GLU A 108 20.64 -24.32 5.43
CA GLU A 108 19.40 -24.21 6.23
C GLU A 108 18.22 -23.75 5.38
N LEU A 109 18.41 -22.71 4.57
CA LEU A 109 17.41 -22.23 3.62
C LEU A 109 17.03 -23.31 2.61
N ARG A 110 18.02 -24.04 2.07
CA ARG A 110 17.76 -25.13 1.13
C ARG A 110 16.93 -26.24 1.78
N ARG A 111 17.30 -26.68 2.99
CA ARG A 111 16.53 -27.66 3.76
C ARG A 111 15.10 -27.17 4.04
N ALA A 112 14.93 -25.88 4.37
CA ALA A 112 13.61 -25.31 4.57
C ALA A 112 12.77 -25.31 3.28
N ALA A 113 13.37 -24.93 2.16
CA ALA A 113 12.72 -24.95 0.86
C ALA A 113 12.36 -26.38 0.43
N ASP A 114 13.26 -27.34 0.60
CA ASP A 114 13.02 -28.74 0.28
C ASP A 114 11.86 -29.31 1.13
N ARG A 115 11.77 -28.95 2.42
CA ARG A 115 10.62 -29.32 3.28
C ARG A 115 9.29 -28.74 2.79
N VAL A 116 9.30 -27.51 2.29
CA VAL A 116 8.10 -26.86 1.75
C VAL A 116 7.71 -27.51 0.42
N ALA A 117 8.68 -27.78 -0.45
CA ALA A 117 8.47 -28.40 -1.76
C ALA A 117 8.08 -29.89 -1.66
N SER A 118 8.61 -30.62 -0.67
CA SER A 118 8.30 -32.02 -0.43
C SER A 118 6.96 -32.22 0.27
N ARG A 119 6.33 -31.15 0.76
CA ARG A 119 5.01 -31.24 1.39
C ARG A 119 3.99 -31.42 0.25
N PRO A 120 3.26 -32.54 0.18
CA PRO A 120 2.17 -32.66 -0.77
C PRO A 120 1.06 -31.71 -0.32
N VAL A 121 1.13 -30.46 -0.77
CA VAL A 121 0.02 -29.53 -0.64
C VAL A 121 -1.00 -30.01 -1.66
N GLY A 122 -1.92 -30.86 -1.22
CA GLY A 122 -3.10 -31.19 -2.01
C GLY A 122 -3.72 -29.87 -2.49
N SER A 123 -4.24 -29.82 -3.71
CA SER A 123 -4.84 -28.60 -4.28
C SER A 123 -6.01 -28.05 -3.44
N THR A 124 -6.45 -28.79 -2.44
CA THR A 124 -7.51 -28.50 -1.47
C THR A 124 -7.04 -28.12 -0.06
N ALA A 125 -5.73 -28.19 0.24
CA ALA A 125 -5.22 -28.04 1.62
C ALA A 125 -5.55 -26.68 2.25
N TRP A 126 -5.73 -25.63 1.44
CA TRP A 126 -6.15 -24.31 1.89
C TRP A 126 -7.64 -24.26 2.32
N ALA A 127 -8.46 -25.18 1.81
CA ALA A 127 -9.90 -25.27 2.07
C ALA A 127 -10.24 -26.20 3.24
N GLU A 128 -9.32 -27.09 3.63
CA GLU A 128 -9.54 -28.03 4.73
C GLU A 128 -9.47 -27.34 6.11
N THR A 129 -8.63 -26.31 6.27
CA THR A 129 -8.48 -25.59 7.54
C THR A 129 -9.13 -24.21 7.48
N PRO A 130 -10.14 -23.92 8.33
CA PRO A 130 -10.78 -22.61 8.35
C PRO A 130 -9.88 -21.52 8.96
N PRO A 131 -9.96 -20.27 8.48
CA PRO A 131 -9.29 -19.14 9.12
C PRO A 131 -9.97 -18.80 10.46
N ALA A 132 -9.32 -17.96 11.28
CA ALA A 132 -9.83 -17.57 12.60
C ALA A 132 -11.24 -16.92 12.54
N SER A 133 -11.58 -16.26 11.43
CA SER A 133 -12.94 -15.74 11.17
C SER A 133 -13.44 -16.24 9.81
N PRO A 134 -14.14 -17.39 9.76
CA PRO A 134 -14.58 -18.00 8.50
C PRO A 134 -15.72 -17.24 7.82
N ARG A 135 -16.66 -16.69 8.58
CA ARG A 135 -17.88 -16.08 8.04
C ARG A 135 -17.60 -14.82 7.25
N GLY A 136 -18.19 -14.70 6.07
CA GLY A 136 -18.02 -13.58 5.15
C GLY A 136 -16.62 -13.49 4.54
N SER A 137 -15.74 -14.43 4.84
CA SER A 137 -14.36 -14.43 4.37
C SER A 137 -14.27 -14.85 2.91
N VAL A 138 -13.15 -14.50 2.28
CA VAL A 138 -12.80 -14.97 0.94
C VAL A 138 -12.71 -16.51 0.93
N TRP A 139 -12.24 -17.12 2.01
CA TRP A 139 -12.17 -18.57 2.17
C TRP A 139 -13.54 -19.25 2.04
N GLU A 140 -14.55 -18.77 2.78
CA GLU A 140 -15.91 -19.33 2.73
C GLU A 140 -16.53 -19.17 1.33
N ARG A 141 -16.34 -17.99 0.72
CA ARG A 141 -16.86 -17.70 -0.63
C ARG A 141 -16.30 -18.64 -1.68
N TRP A 142 -14.99 -18.84 -1.70
CA TRP A 142 -14.32 -19.64 -2.71
C TRP A 142 -14.67 -21.13 -2.60
N ILE A 143 -14.85 -21.65 -1.39
CA ILE A 143 -15.30 -23.05 -1.20
C ILE A 143 -16.71 -23.22 -1.76
N ILE A 144 -17.62 -22.28 -1.50
CA ILE A 144 -19.00 -22.33 -2.02
C ILE A 144 -19.00 -22.22 -3.55
N GLU A 145 -18.24 -21.29 -4.13
CA GLU A 145 -18.15 -21.11 -5.59
C GLU A 145 -17.62 -22.37 -6.30
N LEU A 146 -16.61 -23.03 -5.74
CA LEU A 146 -16.06 -24.26 -6.30
C LEU A 146 -17.02 -25.45 -6.17
N ALA A 147 -17.77 -25.51 -5.07
CA ALA A 147 -18.82 -26.52 -4.91
C ALA A 147 -19.99 -26.29 -5.89
N GLU A 148 -20.40 -25.04 -6.10
CA GLU A 148 -21.42 -24.66 -7.10
C GLU A 148 -20.97 -25.01 -8.54
N ALA A 149 -19.68 -24.89 -8.83
CA ALA A 149 -19.10 -25.32 -10.10
C ALA A 149 -19.10 -26.85 -10.29
N GLY A 150 -19.50 -27.63 -9.27
CA GLY A 150 -19.62 -29.08 -9.33
C GLY A 150 -18.31 -29.83 -9.07
N GLU A 151 -17.29 -29.18 -8.50
CA GLU A 151 -16.01 -29.84 -8.19
C GLU A 151 -16.16 -30.82 -7.02
N PRO A 152 -16.04 -32.15 -7.24
CA PRO A 152 -16.43 -33.16 -6.26
C PRO A 152 -15.70 -33.05 -4.90
N ARG A 153 -14.43 -32.62 -4.94
CA ARG A 153 -13.62 -32.45 -3.74
C ARG A 153 -14.11 -31.29 -2.87
N PHE A 154 -14.52 -30.18 -3.49
CA PHE A 154 -14.98 -29.00 -2.77
C PHE A 154 -16.42 -29.17 -2.29
N VAL A 155 -17.24 -29.96 -2.98
CA VAL A 155 -18.55 -30.39 -2.48
C VAL A 155 -18.40 -31.20 -1.18
N ALA A 156 -17.46 -32.16 -1.13
CA ALA A 156 -17.19 -32.94 0.08
C ALA A 156 -16.66 -32.08 1.24
N ILE A 157 -15.73 -31.16 0.95
CA ILE A 157 -15.17 -30.23 1.95
C ILE A 157 -16.25 -29.26 2.47
N LEU A 158 -17.13 -28.75 1.59
CA LEU A 158 -18.24 -27.89 1.97
C LEU A 158 -19.22 -28.63 2.89
N ALA A 159 -19.58 -29.87 2.56
CA ALA A 159 -20.45 -30.71 3.38
C ALA A 159 -19.85 -30.93 4.78
N GLN A 160 -18.55 -31.19 4.87
CA GLN A 160 -17.86 -31.34 6.15
C GLN A 160 -17.91 -30.07 7.00
N HIS A 161 -17.63 -28.89 6.41
CA HIS A 161 -17.65 -27.62 7.14
C HIS A 161 -19.06 -27.15 7.51
N VAL A 162 -20.07 -27.49 6.71
CA VAL A 162 -21.48 -27.26 7.04
C VAL A 162 -21.91 -28.17 8.20
N GLY A 163 -21.58 -29.46 8.15
CA GLY A 163 -21.85 -30.41 9.23
C GLY A 163 -21.15 -30.04 10.55
N ALA A 164 -19.92 -29.52 10.47
CA ALA A 164 -19.20 -28.97 11.63
C ALA A 164 -19.71 -27.60 12.09
N GLY A 165 -20.65 -26.99 11.36
CA GLY A 165 -21.23 -25.68 11.67
C GLY A 165 -20.24 -24.51 11.52
N VAL A 166 -19.17 -24.67 10.75
CA VAL A 166 -18.19 -23.61 10.42
C VAL A 166 -18.76 -22.69 9.35
N ILE A 167 -19.35 -23.28 8.31
CA ILE A 167 -20.07 -22.58 7.23
C ILE A 167 -21.57 -22.78 7.48
N ARG A 168 -22.33 -21.68 7.54
CA ARG A 168 -23.80 -21.71 7.77
C ARG A 168 -24.56 -20.84 6.78
N ALA A 169 -23.89 -20.39 5.71
CA ALA A 169 -24.52 -19.56 4.71
C ALA A 169 -25.64 -20.35 4.01
N PRO A 170 -26.85 -19.78 3.82
CA PRO A 170 -27.93 -20.45 3.07
C PRO A 170 -27.49 -20.87 1.66
N ARG A 171 -26.61 -20.08 1.04
CA ARG A 171 -25.98 -20.36 -0.25
C ARG A 171 -25.17 -21.67 -0.24
N ALA A 172 -24.50 -21.99 0.86
CA ALA A 172 -23.73 -23.23 1.00
C ALA A 172 -24.62 -24.47 1.00
N LEU A 173 -25.78 -24.41 1.66
CA LEU A 173 -26.75 -25.50 1.69
C LEU A 173 -27.34 -25.74 0.30
N ALA A 174 -27.75 -24.68 -0.38
CA ALA A 174 -28.26 -24.76 -1.76
C ALA A 174 -27.23 -25.36 -2.74
N ALA A 175 -25.95 -25.04 -2.57
CA ALA A 175 -24.87 -25.61 -3.38
C ALA A 175 -24.70 -27.13 -3.17
N LEU A 176 -24.88 -27.63 -1.93
CA LEU A 176 -24.83 -29.06 -1.63
C LEU A 176 -26.05 -29.82 -2.15
N GLU A 177 -27.25 -29.23 -2.00
CA GLU A 177 -28.50 -29.77 -2.54
C GLU A 177 -28.44 -29.89 -4.07
N ALA A 178 -27.94 -28.86 -4.77
CA ALA A 178 -27.76 -28.87 -6.21
C ALA A 178 -26.75 -29.93 -6.69
N ALA A 179 -25.76 -30.26 -5.87
CA ALA A 179 -24.78 -31.31 -6.14
C ALA A 179 -25.28 -32.73 -5.78
N GLY A 180 -26.52 -32.88 -5.28
CA GLY A 180 -27.10 -34.17 -4.91
C GLY A 180 -26.61 -34.73 -3.57
N HIS A 181 -26.00 -33.89 -2.72
CA HIS A 181 -25.63 -34.26 -1.36
C HIS A 181 -26.76 -33.93 -0.39
N GLU A 182 -27.35 -34.96 0.22
CA GLU A 182 -28.40 -34.81 1.23
C GLU A 182 -27.79 -34.29 2.55
N THR A 183 -28.04 -33.02 2.89
CA THR A 183 -27.62 -32.45 4.17
C THR A 183 -28.55 -32.95 5.27
N ASP A 184 -28.08 -33.91 6.07
CA ASP A 184 -28.79 -34.41 7.25
C ASP A 184 -28.95 -33.29 8.28
N THR A 185 -30.08 -32.57 8.18
CA THR A 185 -30.41 -31.39 8.99
C THR A 185 -31.05 -31.85 10.31
N ARG A 186 -30.42 -32.81 11.00
CA ARG A 186 -30.96 -33.40 12.23
C ARG A 186 -29.99 -33.32 13.40
N ALA A 187 -29.47 -32.12 13.68
CA ALA A 187 -28.80 -31.83 14.95
C ALA A 187 -28.78 -30.33 15.29
N VAL A 188 -29.93 -29.65 15.26
CA VAL A 188 -30.11 -28.42 16.05
C VAL A 188 -31.56 -28.37 16.56
N ALA A 189 -31.75 -28.95 17.74
CA ALA A 189 -32.85 -28.65 18.67
C ALA A 189 -32.20 -28.39 20.04
#